data_AF-A0AAD9J657-F1
#
_entry.id   AF-A0AAD9J657-F1
#
_cell.length_a   1.000
_cell.length_b   1.000
_cell.length_c   1.000
_cell.angle_alpha   90.00
_cell.angle_beta   90.00
_cell.angle_gamma   90.00
#
_symmetry.space_group_name_H-M   'P 1'
#
loop_
_entity.id
_entity.type
_entity.pdbx_description
1 polymer ?
#
loop_
_entity_poly.entity_id
_entity_poly.type
_entity_poly.pdbx_seq_one_letter_code
_entity_poly.pdbx_strand_id
1 'polypeptide(L)' 'MNSGFRDINELFYNIMADRGACIRVALALKLAALNIPPFTSNGRLASKGVTKPRRIARARIHVERCIGRLKCF' A
#
# COMPACT_ATOMS: atom_id res chain seq x y z
N MET A 1 -23.10 5.40 15.67
CA MET A 1 -22.67 5.90 14.34
C MET A 1 -21.36 6.65 14.55
N ASN A 2 -20.23 5.96 14.59
CA ASN A 2 -18.90 6.56 14.69
C ASN A 2 -18.19 6.18 13.39
N SER A 3 -18.08 7.12 12.45
CA SER A 3 -17.27 6.95 11.25
C SER A 3 -15.85 6.63 11.70
N GLY A 4 -15.36 5.44 11.30
CA GLY A 4 -14.15 4.80 11.82
C GLY A 4 -12.84 5.43 11.39
N PHE A 5 -12.68 6.74 11.53
CA PHE A 5 -11.37 7.39 11.48
C PHE A 5 -10.82 7.47 12.90
N ARG A 6 -10.06 6.43 13.26
CA ARG A 6 -9.31 6.35 14.52
C ARG A 6 -8.29 7.49 14.56
N ASP A 7 -8.21 8.16 15.71
CA ASP A 7 -7.13 9.08 16.09
C ASP A 7 -5.79 8.50 15.67
N ILE A 8 -5.30 8.99 14.54
CA ILE A 8 -4.05 8.56 13.97
C ILE A 8 -3.07 9.64 14.42
N ASN A 9 -2.30 9.31 15.45
CA ASN A 9 -1.14 10.07 15.85
C ASN A 9 -0.08 9.90 14.72
N GLU A 10 -0.32 10.48 13.54
CA GLU A 10 0.52 10.38 12.34
C GLU A 10 1.47 11.58 12.27
N LEU A 11 2.57 11.48 13.02
CA LEU A 11 3.83 11.83 12.40
C LEU A 11 4.18 10.59 11.55
N PHE A 12 4.37 10.76 10.24
CA PHE A 12 4.68 9.71 9.26
C PHE A 12 3.50 9.02 8.54
N TYR A 13 2.94 9.72 7.54
CA TYR A 13 1.99 9.15 6.58
C TYR A 13 2.64 7.99 5.79
N ASN A 14 1.91 6.88 5.64
CA ASN A 14 2.34 5.75 4.81
C ASN A 14 1.54 5.74 3.50
N ILE A 15 2.20 6.07 2.39
CA ILE A 15 1.59 6.12 1.06
C ILE A 15 1.97 4.86 0.28
N MET A 16 0.97 4.14 -0.22
CA MET A 16 1.17 2.99 -1.11
C MET A 16 1.15 3.44 -2.57
N ALA A 17 2.11 2.99 -3.38
CA ALA A 17 2.08 3.21 -4.83
C ALA A 17 2.57 1.98 -5.59
N ASP A 18 2.22 1.91 -6.88
CA ASP A 18 2.70 0.86 -7.77
C ASP A 18 4.19 1.02 -8.10
N ARG A 19 4.76 -0.07 -8.64
CA ARG A 19 6.15 -0.12 -9.07
C ARG A 19 6.42 0.95 -10.12
N GLY A 20 7.53 1.67 -9.96
CA GLY A 20 7.93 2.74 -10.89
C GLY A 20 7.46 4.14 -10.48
N ALA A 21 6.72 4.27 -9.38
CA ALA A 21 6.37 5.59 -8.85
C ALA A 21 7.60 6.36 -8.35
N CYS A 22 8.00 7.40 -9.08
CA CYS A 22 9.11 8.31 -8.74
C CYS A 22 8.69 9.46 -7.81
N ILE A 23 7.93 9.18 -6.75
CA ILE A 23 7.41 10.19 -5.82
C ILE A 23 8.11 10.21 -4.46
N ARG A 24 9.16 9.40 -4.26
CA ARG A 24 9.87 9.27 -2.97
C ARG A 24 10.39 10.60 -2.45
N VAL A 25 10.96 11.44 -3.33
CA VAL A 25 11.51 12.74 -2.96
C VAL A 25 10.39 13.69 -2.52
N ALA A 26 9.29 13.74 -3.27
CA ALA A 26 8.13 14.55 -2.93
C ALA A 26 7.47 14.11 -1.60
N LEU A 27 7.49 12.81 -1.29
CA LEU A 27 6.97 12.27 -0.04
C LEU A 27 7.88 12.55 1.15
N ALA A 28 9.20 12.50 0.97
CA ALA A 28 10.16 12.80 2.03
C ALA A 28 9.99 14.23 2.58
N LEU A 29 9.71 15.20 1.69
CA LEU A 29 9.41 16.58 2.07
C LEU A 29 8.15 16.73 2.92
N LYS A 30 7.23 15.76 2.84
CA LYS A 30 5.96 15.73 3.58
C LYS A 30 6.00 14.79 4.78
N LEU A 31 7.20 14.37 5.21
CA LEU A 31 7.40 13.38 6.26
C LEU A 31 6.60 12.10 5.99
N ALA A 32 6.50 11.67 4.73
CA ALA A 32 5.73 10.49 4.33
C ALA A 32 6.63 9.38 3.80
N ALA A 33 6.29 8.13 4.12
CA ALA A 33 6.97 6.94 3.64
C ALA A 33 6.27 6.37 2.39
N LEU A 34 7.04 6.05 1.35
CA LEU A 34 6.56 5.31 0.20
C LEU A 34 6.65 3.80 0.45
N ASN A 35 5.51 3.12 0.41
CA ASN A 35 5.39 1.69 0.56
C ASN A 35 5.03 1.06 -0.79
N ILE A 36 5.99 0.40 -1.44
CA ILE A 36 5.75 -0.33 -2.68
C ILE A 36 5.49 -1.81 -2.32
N PRO A 37 4.30 -2.34 -2.59
CA PRO A 37 3.98 -3.74 -2.28
C PRO A 37 4.92 -4.69 -3.04
N PRO A 38 5.25 -5.85 -2.45
CA PRO A 38 6.10 -6.82 -3.12
C PRO A 38 5.39 -7.38 -4.35
N PHE A 39 6.16 -7.64 -5.40
CA PHE A 39 5.68 -8.30 -6.61
C PHE A 39 6.20 -9.73 -6.63
N THR A 40 5.39 -10.65 -7.13
CA THR A 40 5.84 -12.00 -7.44
C THR A 40 6.72 -11.96 -8.69
N SER A 41 7.98 -12.40 -8.57
CA SER A 41 8.75 -12.81 -9.74
C SER A 41 8.46 -14.28 -9.97
N ASN A 42 8.04 -14.65 -11.18
CA ASN A 42 7.69 -16.04 -11.54
C ASN A 42 6.61 -16.67 -10.64
N GLY A 43 5.61 -15.89 -10.24
CA GLY A 43 4.48 -16.37 -9.43
C GLY A 43 4.78 -16.66 -7.97
N ARG A 44 6.01 -16.40 -7.47
CA ARG A 44 6.38 -16.64 -6.06
C ARG A 44 6.98 -15.40 -5.41
N LEU A 45 6.66 -15.20 -4.13
CA LEU A 45 7.33 -14.23 -3.25
C LEU A 45 8.53 -14.93 -2.58
N ALA A 46 9.72 -14.32 -2.63
CA ALA A 46 10.92 -14.88 -2.01
C ALA A 46 10.72 -15.08 -0.50
N SER A 47 10.99 -16.29 0.02
CA SER A 47 10.57 -16.75 1.36
C SER A 47 11.12 -15.97 2.55
N LYS A 48 12.26 -15.28 2.42
CA LYS A 48 12.84 -14.48 3.50
C LYS A 48 12.11 -13.13 3.63
N GLY A 49 11.51 -12.87 4.78
CA GLY A 49 10.89 -11.58 5.10
C GLY A 49 9.49 -11.35 4.54
N VAL A 50 8.75 -12.40 4.14
CA VAL A 50 7.45 -12.32 3.42
C VAL A 50 6.29 -11.76 4.25
N THR A 51 6.31 -11.87 5.57
CA THR A 51 5.10 -11.62 6.38
C THR A 51 4.62 -10.17 6.31
N LYS A 52 5.51 -9.19 6.47
CA LYS A 52 5.15 -7.76 6.37
C LYS A 52 4.76 -7.39 4.92
N PRO A 53 5.56 -7.72 3.89
CA PRO A 53 5.21 -7.47 2.49
C PRO A 53 3.89 -8.15 2.06
N ARG A 54 3.59 -9.36 2.54
CA ARG A 54 2.33 -10.08 2.23
C ARG A 54 1.10 -9.39 2.81
N ARG A 55 1.18 -8.81 4.01
CA ARG A 55 0.07 -8.05 4.60
C ARG A 55 -0.22 -6.80 3.77
N ILE A 56 0.81 -6.11 3.32
CA ILE A 56 0.72 -4.93 2.45
C ILE A 56 0.11 -5.31 1.09
N ALA A 57 0.56 -6.42 0.48
CA ALA A 57 0.01 -6.93 -0.78
C ALA A 57 -1.47 -7.31 -0.67
N ARG A 58 -1.89 -7.90 0.47
CA ARG A 58 -3.31 -8.20 0.73
C ARG A 58 -4.17 -6.93 0.74
N ALA A 59 -3.69 -5.86 1.36
CA ALA A 59 -4.39 -4.58 1.36
C ALA A 59 -4.54 -4.01 -0.05
N ARG A 60 -3.46 -4.04 -0.87
CA ARG A 60 -3.50 -3.65 -2.30
C ARG A 60 -4.58 -4.41 -3.07
N ILE A 61 -4.56 -5.75 -2.99
CA ILE A 61 -5.52 -6.61 -3.70
C ILE A 61 -6.96 -6.29 -3.31
N HIS A 62 -7.21 -6.01 -2.02
CA HIS A 62 -8.54 -5.64 -1.57
C HIS A 62 -9.02 -4.34 -2.20
N VAL A 63 -8.19 -3.30 -2.18
CA VAL A 63 -8.50 -1.99 -2.79
C VAL A 63 -8.72 -2.12 -4.30
N GLU A 64 -7.85 -2.82 -5.02
CA GLU A 64 -7.98 -3.06 -6.46
C GLU A 64 -9.28 -3.77 -6.82
N ARG A 65 -9.68 -4.78 -6.03
CA ARG A 65 -10.96 -5.49 -6.22
C ARG A 65 -12.16 -4.58 -5.98
N CYS A 66 -12.11 -3.73 -4.95
CA CYS A 66 -13.18 -2.77 -4.68
C CYS A 66 -13.30 -1.74 -5.82
N ILE A 67 -12.18 -1.19 -6.29
CA ILE A 67 -12.16 -0.29 -7.45
C ILE A 67 -12.70 -0.98 -8.70
N GLY A 68 -12.29 -2.22 -8.96
CA GLY A 68 -12.80 -3.00 -10.10
C GLY A 68 -14.31 -3.19 -10.06
N ARG A 69 -14.88 -3.48 -8.89
CA ARG A 69 -16.34 -3.55 -8.70
C ARG A 69 -17.03 -2.21 -8.98
N LEU A 70 -16.44 -1.10 -8.55
CA LEU A 70 -16.98 0.25 -8.76
C LEU A 70 -16.92 0.69 -10.23
N LYS A 71 -15.91 0.25 -10.99
CA LYS A 71 -15.74 0.58 -12.41
C LYS A 71 -16.60 -0.27 -13.35
N CYS A 72 -17.24 -1.34 -12.86
CA CYS A 72 -18.13 -2.19 -13.64
C CYS A 72 -19.61 -1.73 -13.60
N PHE A 73 -19.86 -0.46 -13.30
CA PHE A 73 -21.17 0.21 -13.40
C PHE A 73 -21.09 1.36 -14.40
#